data_AF-A0A523ZT43-F1
#
_entry.id   AF-A0A523ZT43-F1
#
_cell.length_a   1.000
_cell.length_b   1.000
_cell.length_c   1.000
_cell.angle_alpha   90.00
_cell.angle_beta   90.00
_cell.angle_gamma   90.00
#
_symmetry.space_group_name_H-M   'P 1'
#
loop_
_entity.id
_entity.type
_entity.pdbx_description
1 polymer ?
#
loop_
_entity_poly.entity_id
_entity_poly.type
_entity_poly.pdbx_seq_one_letter_code
_entity_poly.pdbx_strand_id
1 'polypeptide(L)' 'NRSNPIGFTVVELLERKGNILKVRGVDMVDGTPVVDIKPYTSRDRKENIRTGWLEKEARSKA' A
#
# COMPACT_ATOMS: atom_id res chain seq x y z
N ASN A 1 9.47 11.07 -7.10
CA ASN A 1 8.67 12.20 -7.63
C ASN A 1 7.69 11.65 -8.67
N ARG A 2 6.38 11.85 -8.51
CA ARG A 2 5.32 11.36 -9.42
C ARG A 2 4.34 12.50 -9.66
N SER A 3 3.78 12.62 -10.87
CA SER A 3 2.80 13.68 -11.18
C SER A 3 1.56 13.67 -10.29
N ASN A 4 1.14 12.48 -9.86
CA ASN A 4 0.11 12.26 -8.85
C ASN A 4 0.74 11.49 -7.68
N PRO A 5 1.09 12.16 -6.56
CA PRO A 5 1.79 11.53 -5.43
C PRO A 5 0.81 10.76 -4.52
N ILE A 6 0.09 9.79 -5.08
CA ILE A 6 -0.83 8.93 -4.34
C ILE A 6 -0.09 7.67 -3.89
N GLY A 7 0.04 7.51 -2.57
CA GLY A 7 0.53 6.29 -1.94
C GLY A 7 -0.61 5.28 -1.73
N PHE A 8 -0.26 3.99 -1.68
CA PHE A 8 -1.20 2.92 -1.38
C PHE A 8 -0.52 1.90 -0.48
N THR A 9 -1.17 1.59 0.66
CA THR A 9 -0.68 0.63 1.64
C THR A 9 -1.84 -0.17 2.19
N VAL A 10 -1.66 -1.49 2.24
CA VAL A 10 -2.57 -2.40 2.96
C VAL A 10 -2.13 -2.45 4.41
N VAL A 11 -3.03 -2.11 5.31
CA VAL A 11 -2.78 -2.09 6.76
C VAL A 11 -3.66 -3.10 7.48
N GLU A 12 -3.23 -3.48 8.68
CA GLU A 12 -4.07 -4.22 9.60
C GLU A 12 -4.92 -3.25 10.43
N LEU A 13 -6.24 -3.44 10.43
CA LEU A 13 -7.16 -2.72 11.31
C LEU A 13 -7.15 -3.36 12.69
N LEU A 14 -6.67 -2.62 13.69
CA LEU A 14 -6.63 -3.08 15.08
C LEU A 14 -7.88 -2.68 15.86
N GLU A 15 -8.40 -1.48 15.61
CA GLU A 15 -9.54 -0.94 16.36
C GLU A 15 -10.26 0.17 15.58
N ARG A 16 -11.57 0.31 15.80
CA ARG A 16 -12.37 1.45 15.35
C ARG A 16 -13.07 2.12 16.53
N LYS A 17 -12.89 3.44 16.66
CA LYS A 17 -13.61 4.31 17.61
C LYS A 17 -14.24 5.47 16.84
N GLY A 18 -15.52 5.34 16.49
CA GLY A 18 -16.22 6.36 15.69
C GLY A 18 -15.54 6.57 14.33
N ASN A 19 -14.95 7.75 14.13
CA ASN A 19 -14.20 8.17 12.95
C ASN A 19 -12.67 7.95 13.06
N ILE A 20 -12.18 7.35 14.15
CA ILE A 20 -10.77 7.05 14.36
C ILE A 20 -10.52 5.55 14.13
N LEU A 21 -9.55 5.24 13.27
CA LEU A 21 -9.07 3.87 13.03
C LEU A 21 -7.66 3.73 13.58
N LYS A 22 -7.44 2.75 14.45
CA LYS A 22 -6.10 2.35 14.89
C LYS A 22 -5.61 1.24 13.97
N VAL A 23 -4.47 1.44 13.35
CA VAL A 23 -3.94 0.53 12.33
C VAL A 23 -2.46 0.19 12.59
N ARG A 24 -1.98 -0.88 11.98
CA ARG A 24 -0.57 -1.29 12.00
C ARG A 24 -0.05 -1.52 10.58
N GLY A 25 1.21 -1.15 10.34
CA GLY A 25 1.89 -1.34 9.05
C GLY A 25 1.78 -0.15 8.08
N VAL A 26 1.55 1.06 8.59
CA VAL A 26 1.60 2.28 7.76
C VAL A 26 3.04 2.63 7.37
N ASP A 27 3.20 3.19 6.16
CA ASP A 27 4.45 3.70 5.59
C ASP A 27 4.37 5.20 5.29
N MET A 28 3.48 5.91 5.99
CA MET A 28 3.26 7.34 5.86
C MET A 28 3.76 8.10 7.10
N VAL A 29 4.16 9.35 6.91
CA VAL A 29 4.54 10.25 8.01
C VAL A 29 3.32 10.85 8.68
N ASP A 30 3.48 11.30 9.92
CA ASP A 30 2.42 12.00 10.64
C ASP A 30 1.90 13.22 9.86
N GLY A 31 0.58 13.43 9.91
CA GLY A 31 -0.12 14.47 9.13
C GLY A 31 -0.34 14.18 7.64
N THR A 32 0.06 13.01 7.11
CA THR A 32 -0.20 12.65 5.71
C THR A 32 -1.71 12.57 5.42
N PRO A 33 -2.25 13.29 4.43
CA PRO A 33 -3.68 13.24 4.11
C PRO A 33 -4.14 11.88 3.57
N VAL A 34 -5.24 11.37 4.10
CA VAL A 34 -5.91 10.16 3.59
C VAL A 34 -6.97 10.56 2.56
N VAL A 35 -6.90 9.97 1.37
CA VAL A 35 -7.81 10.27 0.26
C VAL A 35 -8.93 9.25 0.08
N ASP A 36 -8.71 7.99 0.48
CA ASP A 36 -9.66 6.90 0.30
C ASP A 36 -9.33 5.72 1.24
N ILE A 37 -10.36 4.97 1.63
CA ILE A 37 -10.25 3.76 2.45
C ILE A 37 -11.17 2.69 1.86
N LYS A 38 -10.64 1.49 1.61
CA LYS A 38 -11.39 0.35 1.10
C LYS A 38 -11.09 -0.92 1.92
N PRO A 39 -12.07 -1.83 2.09
CA PRO A 39 -11.81 -3.11 2.71
C PRO A 39 -10.86 -3.94 1.84
N TYR A 40 -9.86 -4.57 2.44
CA TYR A 40 -9.05 -5.59 1.79
C TYR A 40 -9.80 -6.93 1.83
N THR A 41 -10.03 -7.51 0.67
CA THR A 41 -10.80 -8.74 0.48
C THR A 41 -9.97 -9.77 -0.29
N SER A 42 -10.49 -11.00 -0.42
CA SER A 42 -9.85 -12.04 -1.22
C SER A 42 -9.66 -11.64 -2.70
N ARG A 43 -10.43 -10.68 -3.22
CA ARG A 43 -10.34 -10.19 -4.60
C ARG A 43 -9.10 -9.33 -4.86
N ASP A 44 -8.54 -8.76 -3.79
CA ASP A 44 -7.40 -7.87 -3.85
C ASP A 44 -6.08 -8.65 -3.93
N ARG A 45 -6.06 -9.90 -3.44
CA ARG A 45 -4.92 -10.80 -3.60
C ARG A 45 -4.71 -11.13 -5.08
N LYS A 46 -3.55 -10.77 -5.60
CA LYS A 46 -3.13 -11.12 -6.96
C LYS A 46 -2.07 -12.21 -6.93
N GLU A 47 -2.20 -13.15 -7.84
CA GLU A 47 -1.26 -14.26 -8.04
C GLU A 47 -0.58 -14.11 -9.40
N ASN A 48 0.57 -14.76 -9.58
CA ASN A 48 1.34 -14.75 -10.84
C ASN A 48 1.73 -13.34 -11.34
N ILE A 49 2.06 -12.45 -10.40
CA ILE A 49 2.51 -11.08 -10.73
C ILE A 49 3.84 -11.11 -11.48
N ARG A 50 3.89 -10.42 -12.62
CA ARG A 50 5.13 -10.13 -13.33
C ARG A 50 5.62 -8.74 -12.94
N THR A 51 6.88 -8.62 -12.58
CA THR A 51 7.50 -7.33 -12.18
C THR A 51 8.29 -6.67 -13.31
N GLY A 52 8.31 -7.28 -14.49
CA GLY A 52 8.64 -6.63 -15.76
C GLY A 52 10.05 -6.06 -15.80
N TRP A 53 10.17 -4.74 -15.89
CA TRP A 53 11.48 -4.07 -15.98
C TRP A 53 12.31 -4.21 -14.69
N LEU A 54 11.69 -4.38 -13.53
CA LEU A 54 12.40 -4.57 -12.26
C LEU A 54 13.14 -5.92 -12.22
N GLU A 55 12.60 -6.95 -12.88
CA GLU A 55 13.27 -8.26 -12.98
C GLU A 55 14.57 -8.17 -13.79
N LYS A 56 14.61 -7.26 -14.76
CA LYS A 56 15.80 -7.06 -15.60
C LYS A 56 16.92 -6.36 -14.84
N GLU A 57 16.57 -5.37 -14.01
CA GLU A 57 17.54 -4.65 -13.19
C GLU A 57 18.14 -5.50 -12.05
N ALA A 58 17.37 -6.45 -11.52
CA ALA A 58 17.89 -7.39 -10.53
C ALA A 58 18.91 -8.37 -11.12
N ARG A 59 18.69 -8.82 -12.37
CA ARG A 59 19.60 -9.74 -13.08
C ARG A 59 20.85 -9.06 -13.63
N SER A 60 20.81 -7.76 -13.95
CA SER A 60 21.98 -7.04 -14.44
C SER A 60 22.96 -6.64 -13.32
N LYS A 61 22.54 -6.76 -12.05
CA LYS A 61 23.36 -6.49 -10.86
C LYS A 61 23.88 -7.75 -10.15
N ALA A 62 23.59 -8.94 -10.70
CA ALA A 62 24.09 -10.24 -10.24
C ALA A 62 25.17 -10.76 -11.19
#